data_AF-A0A2M7SGX9-F1
#
_entry.id   AF-A0A2M7SGX9-F1
#
_cell.length_a   1.000
_cell.length_b   1.000
_cell.length_c   1.000
_cell.angle_alpha   90.00
_cell.angle_beta   90.00
_cell.angle_gamma   90.00
#
_symmetry.space_group_name_H-M   'P 1'
#
loop_
_entity.id
_entity.type
_entity.pdbx_description
1 polymer ?
#
loop_
_entity_poly.entity_id
_entity_poly.type
_entity_poly.pdbx_seq_one_letter_code
_entity_poly.pdbx_strand_id
1 'polypeptide(L)' 'IVRHATRADETITITTLSKMLDNHIDMQSTVIIGNSKTFVWQGLLVTPRGYAI' A
#
# COMPACT_ATOMS: atom_id res chain seq x y z
N ILE A 1 0.38 3.32 -1.49
CA ILE A 1 0.19 4.78 -1.53
C ILE A 1 -1.20 5.02 -2.09
N VAL A 2 -2.08 5.64 -1.33
CA VAL A 2 -3.44 5.98 -1.76
C VAL A 2 -3.51 7.50 -1.88
N ARG A 3 -3.84 8.04 -3.06
CA ARG A 3 -4.03 9.48 -3.26
C ARG A 3 -5.50 9.78 -3.42
N HIS A 4 -5.95 10.91 -2.89
CA HIS A 4 -7.34 11.37 -2.99
C HIS A 4 -8.36 10.32 -2.54
N ALA A 5 -8.06 9.60 -1.45
CA ALA A 5 -8.90 8.52 -0.94
C ALA A 5 -10.38 8.95 -0.83
N THR A 6 -11.29 8.09 -1.27
CA THR A 6 -12.75 8.24 -1.34
C THR A 6 -13.28 9.31 -2.30
N ARG A 7 -12.42 9.93 -3.11
CA ARG A 7 -12.82 10.91 -4.14
C ARG A 7 -12.84 10.30 -5.54
N ALA A 8 -13.42 11.03 -6.49
CA ALA A 8 -13.59 10.56 -7.87
C ALA A 8 -12.26 10.26 -8.59
N ASP A 9 -11.17 10.91 -8.19
CA ASP A 9 -9.82 10.77 -8.74
C ASP A 9 -8.89 9.96 -7.82
N GLU A 10 -9.44 9.05 -7.01
CA GLU A 10 -8.65 8.14 -6.19
C GLU A 10 -7.70 7.32 -7.05
N THR A 11 -6.44 7.23 -6.60
CA THR A 11 -5.45 6.35 -7.22
C THR A 11 -4.72 5.53 -6.15
N ILE A 12 -4.44 4.27 -6.47
CA ILE A 12 -3.77 3.33 -5.59
C ILE A 12 -2.52 2.82 -6.27
N THR A 13 -1.37 3.01 -5.62
CA THR A 13 -0.09 2.44 -6.05
C THR A 13 0.47 1.51 -4.98
N ILE A 14 0.72 0.26 -5.36
CA ILE A 14 1.42 -0.73 -4.54
C ILE A 14 2.89 -0.75 -4.98
N THR A 15 3.80 -0.54 -4.03
CA THR A 15 5.24 -0.45 -4.28
C THR A 15 6.01 -0.97 -3.07
N THR A 16 7.32 -1.16 -3.24
CA THR A 16 8.25 -1.47 -2.13
C THR A 16 8.76 -0.18 -1.48
N LEU A 17 9.30 -0.26 -0.27
CA LEU A 17 9.94 0.88 0.39
C LEU A 17 11.09 1.47 -0.46
N SER A 18 11.87 0.62 -1.13
CA SER A 18 12.98 1.05 -1.97
C SER A 18 12.55 1.89 -3.18
N LYS A 19 11.34 1.64 -3.73
CA LYS A 19 10.78 2.34 -4.88
C LYS A 19 9.71 3.35 -4.49
N MET A 20 9.55 3.64 -3.21
CA MET A 20 8.46 4.48 -2.71
C MET A 20 8.57 5.91 -3.24
N LEU A 21 9.78 6.48 -3.22
CA LEU A 21 10.04 7.87 -3.61
C LEU A 21 10.00 8.10 -5.13
N ASP A 22 9.93 7.03 -5.93
CA ASP A 22 9.70 7.13 -7.37
C ASP A 22 8.22 7.45 -7.68
N ASN A 23 7.35 7.48 -6.67
CA ASN A 23 5.92 7.73 -6.80
C ASN A 23 5.56 9.12 -6.30
N HIS A 24 4.53 9.71 -6.89
CA HIS A 24 4.01 11.00 -6.45
C HIS A 24 3.34 10.87 -5.07
N ILE A 25 3.90 11.57 -4.08
CA ILE A 25 3.39 11.64 -2.70
C ILE A 25 3.27 13.12 -2.33
N ASP A 26 2.08 13.53 -1.95
CA ASP A 26 1.71 14.91 -1.61
C ASP A 26 0.87 14.95 -0.31
N MET A 27 0.36 16.13 0.06
CA MET A 27 -0.48 16.31 1.25
C MET A 27 -1.81 15.54 1.20
N GLN A 28 -2.22 15.03 0.03
CA GLN A 28 -3.46 14.27 -0.14
C GLN A 28 -3.20 12.77 -0.29
N SER A 29 -2.00 12.33 0.12
CA SER A 29 -1.55 10.95 0.03
C SER A 29 -1.57 10.28 1.40
N THR A 30 -2.12 9.07 1.47
CA THR A 30 -2.03 8.17 2.62
C THR A 30 -1.03 7.06 2.30
N VAL A 31 0.00 6.92 3.13
CA VAL A 31 1.02 5.88 3.00
C VAL A 31 0.73 4.77 4.01
N ILE A 32 0.42 3.58 3.51
CA ILE A 32 0.19 2.38 4.32
C ILE A 32 1.44 1.51 4.23
N ILE A 33 2.10 1.28 5.37
CA ILE A 33 3.29 0.44 5.46
C ILE A 33 2.92 -0.87 6.17
N GLY A 34 3.04 -1.98 5.43
CA GLY A 34 2.93 -3.32 5.99
C GLY A 34 4.14 -3.67 6.85
N ASN A 35 4.02 -4.72 7.66
CA ASN A 35 5.17 -5.26 8.38
C ASN A 35 5.99 -6.21 7.49
N SER A 36 7.03 -6.83 8.04
CA SER A 36 7.93 -7.74 7.30
C SER A 36 7.25 -9.01 6.77
N LYS A 37 6.03 -9.33 7.21
CA LYS A 37 5.22 -10.46 6.73
C LYS A 37 4.16 -10.03 5.72
N THR A 38 3.98 -8.73 5.47
CA THR A 38 3.01 -8.25 4.49
C THR A 38 3.48 -8.53 3.07
N PHE A 39 2.61 -9.10 2.24
CA PHE A 39 2.86 -9.38 0.83
C PHE A 39 1.68 -8.96 -0.05
N VAL A 40 1.88 -8.96 -1.37
CA VAL A 40 0.83 -8.63 -2.34
C VAL A 40 0.16 -9.91 -2.82
N TRP A 41 -1.17 -9.98 -2.73
CA TRP A 41 -1.97 -11.08 -3.25
C TRP A 41 -3.18 -10.52 -3.99
N GLN A 42 -3.31 -10.84 -5.28
CA GLN A 42 -4.38 -10.32 -6.16
C GLN A 42 -4.53 -8.78 -6.10
N GLY A 43 -3.40 -8.06 -6.05
CA GLY A 43 -3.41 -6.59 -5.94
C GLY A 43 -3.84 -6.06 -4.58
N LEU A 44 -3.92 -6.89 -3.54
CA LEU A 44 -4.21 -6.50 -2.16
C LEU A 44 -2.99 -6.70 -1.27
N LEU A 45 -2.84 -5.86 -0.25
CA LEU A 45 -1.84 -6.08 0.81
C LEU A 45 -2.40 -7.04 1.85
N VAL A 46 -1.74 -8.19 2.02
CA VAL A 46 -2.14 -9.25 2.96
C VAL A 46 -1.06 -9.44 4.01
N THR A 47 -1.45 -9.46 5.28
CA THR A 47 -0.56 -9.83 6.39
C THR A 47 -1.08 -11.12 7.02
N PRO A 48 -0.36 -12.25 6.90
CA PRO A 48 -0.80 -13.51 7.48
C PRO A 48 -0.77 -13.45 9.00
N ARG A 49 -1.81 -13.96 9.66
CA ARG A 49 -1.93 -13.98 11.13
C ARG A 49 -1.05 -15.03 11.80
N GLY A 50 -0.48 -15.96 11.03
CA GLY A 50 0.44 -16.98 11.53
C GLY A 50 -0.23 -18.16 12.24
N TYR A 51 -1.51 -18.42 11.99
CA TYR A 51 -2.14 -19.66 12.46
C TYR A 51 -1.47 -20.85 11.78
N ALA A 52 -0.83 -21.71 12.57
CA ALA A 52 -0.48 -23.06 12.13
C ALA A 52 -1.77 -23.89 12.07
N ILE A 53 -1.90 -24.71 11.02
CA ILE A 53 -2.89 -25.80 10.98
C ILE A 53 -2.35 -26.94 11.84
#